data_AF-A0A9W2Z9R3-F1
#
_entry.id   AF-A0A9W2Z9R3-F1
#
_cell.length_a   1.000
_cell.length_b   1.000
_cell.length_c   1.000
_cell.angle_alpha   90.00
_cell.angle_beta   90.00
_cell.angle_gamma   90.00
#
_symmetry.space_group_name_H-M   'P 1'
#
loop_
_entity.id
_entity.type
_entity.pdbx_description
1 polymer ?
#
loop_
_entity_poly.entity_id
_entity_poly.type
_entity_poly.pdbx_seq_one_letter_code
_entity_poly.pdbx_strand_id
1 'polypeptide(L)'
;MKFFKIVLFALTCTFITSYAAYDCALGLWGSQCSNDCGNCEGGKAFCQVTNGLCVNGCARGYQGRDCKTPCPPGTHGQYCVYKCGSCSDVRPVCDPVSGMCQAGCKTGFQKPHCKLACPFYTWGDDCSNNCSCKKPPIECSCHPETGQCEPCGPNQKSLRFSMPVNNPECLNQFALDEAVKFYTPPSVLNIPWKPVAAIFLLLILFIFTYYIYWWKYIRQVPIDEETKEIAREKKRQRIRQKQLRFYAKHAKENMAKYRTADWENKPPVERESYEQIYF
;
A
#
# COMPACT_ATOMS: atom_id res chain seq x y z
N MET A 1 -27.77 -33.83 45.61
CA MET A 1 -27.19 -32.59 45.04
C MET A 1 -25.70 -32.67 44.66
N LYS A 2 -24.84 -33.46 45.35
CA LYS A 2 -23.41 -33.58 44.98
C LYS A 2 -23.19 -34.33 43.66
N PHE A 3 -23.97 -35.36 43.37
CA PHE A 3 -23.87 -36.16 42.15
C PHE A 3 -24.22 -35.36 40.88
N PHE A 4 -25.25 -34.52 40.94
CA PHE A 4 -25.70 -33.68 39.81
C PHE A 4 -24.65 -32.64 39.40
N LYS A 5 -23.89 -32.10 40.38
CA LYS A 5 -22.78 -31.17 40.11
C LYS A 5 -21.59 -31.86 39.44
N ILE A 6 -21.31 -33.12 39.79
CA ILE A 6 -20.24 -33.92 39.18
C ILE A 6 -20.58 -34.26 37.73
N VAL A 7 -21.82 -34.64 37.45
CA VAL A 7 -22.29 -34.93 36.09
C VAL A 7 -22.26 -33.67 35.22
N LEU A 8 -22.70 -32.52 35.75
CA LEU A 8 -22.65 -31.26 35.03
C LEU A 8 -21.21 -30.82 34.74
N PHE A 9 -20.30 -30.95 35.72
CA PHE A 9 -18.88 -30.62 35.54
C PHE A 9 -18.20 -31.54 34.53
N ALA A 10 -18.52 -32.84 34.54
CA ALA A 10 -18.01 -33.81 33.56
C ALA A 10 -18.52 -33.49 32.14
N LEU A 11 -19.81 -33.17 31.98
CA LEU A 11 -20.39 -32.79 30.69
C LEU A 11 -19.78 -31.47 30.16
N THR A 12 -19.63 -30.45 31.01
CA THR A 12 -18.96 -29.21 30.62
C THR A 12 -17.47 -29.44 30.31
N CYS A 13 -16.79 -30.33 31.04
CA CYS A 13 -15.39 -30.63 30.79
C CYS A 13 -15.21 -31.37 29.45
N THR A 14 -16.10 -32.30 29.09
CA THR A 14 -16.10 -32.95 27.78
C THR A 14 -16.44 -31.99 26.63
N PHE A 15 -17.35 -31.04 26.86
CA PHE A 15 -17.68 -29.97 25.90
C PHE A 15 -16.55 -28.94 25.75
N ILE A 16 -15.72 -28.72 26.78
CA ILE A 16 -14.58 -27.80 26.72
C ILE A 16 -13.36 -28.49 26.11
N THR A 17 -13.14 -29.79 26.35
CA THR A 17 -12.03 -30.55 25.72
C THR A 17 -12.24 -30.82 24.23
N SER A 18 -13.47 -30.72 23.71
CA SER A 18 -13.73 -30.84 22.26
C SER A 18 -13.38 -29.58 21.47
N TYR A 19 -13.14 -28.45 22.15
CA TYR A 19 -12.72 -27.18 21.55
C TYR A 19 -11.25 -26.86 21.81
N ALA A 20 -10.39 -27.88 21.91
CA ALA A 20 -8.97 -27.65 21.69
C ALA A 20 -8.79 -27.20 20.24
N ALA A 21 -8.68 -25.89 20.02
CA ALA A 21 -8.16 -25.34 18.78
C ALA A 21 -6.78 -25.97 18.59
N TYR A 22 -6.67 -26.86 17.62
CA TYR A 22 -5.44 -27.54 17.28
C TYR A 22 -4.49 -26.49 16.71
N ASP A 23 -3.56 -26.03 17.54
CA ASP A 23 -2.48 -25.15 17.08
C ASP A 23 -1.38 -26.04 16.51
N CYS A 24 -1.36 -26.18 15.19
CA CYS A 24 -0.32 -26.94 14.49
C CYS A 24 1.02 -26.20 14.55
N ALA A 25 2.12 -26.94 14.52
CA ALA A 25 3.44 -26.33 14.32
C ALA A 25 3.47 -25.55 12.99
N LEU A 26 4.27 -24.48 12.95
CA LEU A 26 4.36 -23.59 11.78
C LEU A 26 4.59 -24.37 10.49
N GLY A 27 3.66 -24.21 9.54
CA GLY A 27 3.74 -24.87 8.25
C GLY A 27 3.05 -26.23 8.13
N LEU A 28 2.27 -26.63 9.13
CA LEU A 28 1.40 -27.80 9.10
C LEU A 28 -0.08 -27.40 9.21
N TRP A 29 -0.97 -28.22 8.68
CA TRP A 29 -2.42 -28.03 8.74
C TRP A 29 -3.20 -29.34 8.82
N GLY A 30 -4.47 -29.24 9.20
CA GLY A 30 -5.42 -30.36 9.36
C GLY A 30 -5.58 -30.78 10.82
N SER A 31 -6.60 -31.62 11.08
CA SER A 31 -6.99 -32.05 12.43
C SER A 31 -5.93 -32.86 13.20
N GLN A 32 -4.93 -33.40 12.50
CA GLN A 32 -3.76 -34.07 13.09
C GLN A 32 -2.44 -33.43 12.68
N CYS A 33 -2.47 -32.22 12.11
CA CYS A 33 -1.29 -31.50 11.63
C CYS A 33 -0.40 -32.32 10.69
N SER A 34 -0.98 -33.26 9.92
CA SER A 34 -0.23 -34.19 9.09
C SER A 34 0.02 -33.69 7.67
N ASN A 35 -0.54 -32.52 7.31
CA ASN A 35 -0.38 -31.96 5.98
C ASN A 35 0.55 -30.77 5.99
N ASP A 36 1.50 -30.73 5.07
CA ASP A 36 2.35 -29.56 4.86
C ASP A 36 1.59 -28.42 4.20
N CYS A 37 1.82 -27.21 4.67
CA CYS A 37 1.46 -25.97 4.00
C CYS A 37 2.28 -25.77 2.72
N GLY A 38 1.66 -25.19 1.70
CA GLY A 38 2.37 -24.79 0.49
C GLY A 38 3.14 -23.48 0.63
N ASN A 39 3.50 -22.90 -0.52
CA ASN A 39 4.30 -21.69 -0.60
C ASN A 39 3.43 -20.44 -0.55
N CYS A 40 3.07 -20.02 0.66
CA CYS A 40 2.26 -18.83 0.88
C CYS A 40 3.08 -17.53 0.75
N GLU A 41 2.45 -16.47 0.22
CA GLU A 41 3.03 -15.12 0.22
C GLU A 41 3.23 -14.64 1.67
N GLY A 42 4.45 -14.21 2.00
CA GLY A 42 4.85 -13.88 3.37
C GLY A 42 5.24 -15.09 4.23
N GLY A 43 5.24 -16.31 3.68
CA GLY A 43 5.73 -17.52 4.32
C GLY A 43 4.67 -18.36 5.05
N LYS A 44 5.12 -19.43 5.70
CA LYS A 44 4.24 -20.47 6.27
C LYS A 44 3.30 -20.00 7.38
N ALA A 45 3.57 -18.84 8.00
CA ALA A 45 2.69 -18.22 9.01
C ALA A 45 1.32 -17.78 8.44
N PHE A 46 1.22 -17.59 7.12
CA PHE A 46 -0.03 -17.21 6.45
C PHE A 46 -0.84 -18.42 5.94
N CYS A 47 -0.45 -19.63 6.31
CA CYS A 47 -1.20 -20.84 6.03
C CYS A 47 -2.26 -21.07 7.10
N GLN A 48 -3.51 -21.29 6.69
CA GLN A 48 -4.59 -21.63 7.60
C GLN A 48 -4.42 -23.06 8.14
N VAL A 49 -4.31 -23.21 9.45
CA VAL A 49 -4.19 -24.52 10.11
C VAL A 49 -5.41 -25.43 9.87
N THR A 50 -6.57 -24.86 9.55
CA THR A 50 -7.82 -25.61 9.37
C THR A 50 -7.90 -26.33 8.03
N ASN A 51 -7.45 -25.71 6.94
CA ASN A 51 -7.66 -26.19 5.58
C ASN A 51 -6.43 -26.06 4.65
N GLY A 52 -5.30 -25.55 5.16
CA GLY A 52 -4.05 -25.42 4.42
C GLY A 52 -3.98 -24.27 3.42
N LEU A 53 -5.00 -23.40 3.38
CA LEU A 53 -5.06 -22.31 2.41
C LEU A 53 -4.19 -21.12 2.84
N CYS A 54 -3.53 -20.50 1.87
CA CYS A 54 -2.74 -19.30 2.09
C CYS A 54 -3.64 -18.06 2.10
N VAL A 55 -3.69 -17.32 3.22
CA VAL A 55 -4.57 -16.13 3.34
C VAL A 55 -4.15 -14.97 2.44
N ASN A 56 -2.85 -14.85 2.17
CA ASN A 56 -2.29 -13.87 1.23
C ASN A 56 -2.11 -14.46 -0.19
N GLY A 57 -2.64 -15.66 -0.41
CA GLY A 57 -2.41 -16.50 -1.56
C GLY A 57 -0.95 -16.88 -1.78
N CYS A 58 -0.58 -17.17 -3.03
CA CYS A 58 0.66 -17.88 -3.33
C CYS A 58 1.85 -16.94 -3.50
N ALA A 59 3.00 -17.41 -3.02
CA ALA A 59 4.28 -16.79 -3.27
C ALA A 59 4.61 -16.78 -4.77
N ARG A 60 5.46 -15.84 -5.18
CA ARG A 60 5.99 -15.78 -6.56
C ARG A 60 6.59 -17.13 -6.97
N GLY A 61 6.29 -17.57 -8.19
CA GLY A 61 6.73 -18.87 -8.69
C GLY A 61 5.79 -20.04 -8.37
N TYR A 62 4.71 -19.80 -7.64
CA TYR A 62 3.71 -20.81 -7.28
C TYR A 62 2.28 -20.36 -7.56
N GLN A 63 1.41 -21.34 -7.76
CA GLN A 63 -0.02 -21.19 -8.01
C GLN A 63 -0.81 -22.40 -7.47
N GLY A 64 -2.12 -22.39 -7.72
CA GLY A 64 -3.06 -23.41 -7.27
C GLY A 64 -3.63 -23.09 -5.89
N ARG A 65 -4.67 -23.82 -5.51
CA ARG A 65 -5.43 -23.58 -4.27
C ARG A 65 -4.55 -23.62 -3.01
N ASP A 66 -3.62 -24.57 -2.97
CA ASP A 66 -2.76 -24.80 -1.80
C ASP A 66 -1.34 -24.26 -2.00
N CYS A 67 -1.08 -23.53 -3.10
CA CYS A 67 0.23 -22.94 -3.42
C CYS A 67 1.41 -23.94 -3.48
N LYS A 68 1.12 -25.18 -3.85
CA LYS A 68 2.13 -26.25 -4.03
C LYS A 68 2.56 -26.41 -5.48
N THR A 69 1.77 -25.90 -6.43
CA THR A 69 2.05 -26.08 -7.85
C THR A 69 3.01 -24.98 -8.31
N PRO A 70 4.21 -25.30 -8.82
CA PRO A 70 5.10 -24.28 -9.38
C PRO A 70 4.48 -23.68 -10.65
N CYS A 71 4.98 -22.51 -11.07
CA CYS A 71 4.53 -21.91 -12.31
C CYS A 71 4.78 -22.84 -13.50
N PRO A 72 3.82 -22.92 -14.44
CA PRO A 72 4.00 -23.70 -15.65
C PRO A 72 5.12 -23.08 -16.50
N PRO A 73 5.81 -23.89 -17.33
CA PRO A 73 6.85 -23.37 -18.21
C PRO A 73 6.33 -22.23 -19.08
N GLY A 74 7.07 -21.12 -19.13
CA GLY A 74 6.68 -19.95 -19.91
C GLY A 74 5.93 -18.88 -19.13
N THR A 75 5.65 -19.08 -17.83
CA THR A 75 5.10 -18.04 -16.95
C THR A 75 5.88 -17.86 -15.65
N HIS A 76 5.72 -16.69 -15.04
CA HIS A 76 6.46 -16.31 -13.83
C HIS A 76 5.69 -15.32 -12.94
N GLY A 77 6.25 -15.07 -11.75
CA GLY A 77 5.78 -14.08 -10.79
C GLY A 77 4.64 -14.58 -9.90
N GLN A 78 3.90 -13.65 -9.30
CA GLN A 78 2.82 -13.98 -8.36
C GLN A 78 1.64 -14.58 -9.12
N TYR A 79 1.16 -15.74 -8.67
CA TYR A 79 0.11 -16.51 -9.35
C TYR A 79 0.40 -16.84 -10.83
N CYS A 80 1.68 -16.75 -11.26
CA CYS A 80 2.10 -17.13 -12.61
C CYS A 80 1.39 -16.35 -13.74
N VAL A 81 1.00 -15.10 -13.48
CA VAL A 81 0.23 -14.27 -14.43
C VAL A 81 1.08 -13.63 -15.52
N TYR A 82 2.41 -13.53 -15.33
CA TYR A 82 3.31 -12.92 -16.30
C TYR A 82 3.88 -13.97 -17.25
N LYS A 83 3.90 -13.67 -18.55
CA LYS A 83 4.58 -14.50 -19.55
C LYS A 83 6.07 -14.20 -19.58
N CYS A 84 6.89 -15.23 -19.75
CA CYS A 84 8.30 -15.07 -20.10
C CYS A 84 8.43 -14.29 -21.42
N GLY A 85 9.56 -13.59 -21.61
CA GLY A 85 9.88 -12.99 -22.91
C GLY A 85 10.32 -14.04 -23.94
N SER A 86 11.01 -13.58 -24.98
CA SER A 86 11.62 -14.42 -26.02
C SER A 86 12.91 -15.10 -25.52
N CYS A 87 12.79 -15.90 -24.45
CA CYS A 87 13.89 -16.70 -23.94
C CYS A 87 14.28 -17.82 -24.91
N SER A 88 15.50 -18.33 -24.80
CA SER A 88 15.92 -19.56 -25.48
C SER A 88 14.98 -20.73 -25.17
N ASP A 89 14.85 -21.68 -26.09
CA ASP A 89 13.97 -22.84 -25.94
C ASP A 89 14.51 -23.90 -24.93
N VAL A 90 15.69 -23.64 -24.35
CA VAL A 90 16.28 -24.44 -23.27
C VAL A 90 15.45 -24.32 -21.98
N ARG A 91 15.12 -25.46 -21.36
CA ARG A 91 14.37 -25.48 -20.09
C ARG A 91 15.30 -25.35 -18.88
N PRO A 92 14.86 -24.66 -17.80
CA PRO A 92 13.61 -23.91 -17.67
C PRO A 92 13.60 -22.64 -18.56
N VAL A 93 12.44 -22.36 -19.21
CA VAL A 93 12.30 -21.27 -20.20
C VAL A 93 12.66 -19.91 -19.59
N CYS A 94 12.10 -19.59 -18.42
CA CYS A 94 12.56 -18.49 -17.59
C CYS A 94 12.40 -18.86 -16.12
N ASP A 95 13.10 -18.13 -15.26
CA ASP A 95 12.99 -18.27 -13.82
C ASP A 95 11.54 -17.98 -13.37
N PRO A 96 10.87 -18.89 -12.66
CA PRO A 96 9.44 -18.76 -12.33
C PRO A 96 9.16 -17.64 -11.32
N VAL A 97 10.17 -17.13 -10.62
CA VAL A 97 10.01 -16.08 -9.60
C VAL A 97 10.23 -14.70 -10.23
N SER A 98 11.36 -14.51 -10.88
CA SER A 98 11.84 -13.24 -11.45
C SER A 98 11.44 -13.05 -12.91
N GLY A 99 11.29 -14.14 -13.67
CA GLY A 99 11.09 -14.12 -15.12
C GLY A 99 12.37 -13.94 -15.93
N MET A 100 13.56 -14.09 -15.33
CA MET A 100 14.83 -13.98 -16.04
C MET A 100 15.10 -15.21 -16.90
N CYS A 101 15.57 -15.01 -18.13
CA CYS A 101 15.92 -16.09 -19.04
C CYS A 101 17.36 -16.55 -18.75
N GLN A 102 17.50 -17.60 -17.94
CA GLN A 102 18.81 -18.09 -17.47
C GLN A 102 19.70 -18.61 -18.61
N ALA A 103 19.11 -19.25 -19.61
CA ALA A 103 19.81 -19.74 -20.80
C ALA A 103 20.03 -18.66 -21.89
N GLY A 104 19.69 -17.40 -21.60
CA GLY A 104 19.78 -16.30 -22.56
C GLY A 104 18.53 -16.11 -23.42
N CYS A 105 18.64 -15.17 -24.36
CA CYS A 105 17.55 -14.77 -25.25
C CYS A 105 17.64 -15.48 -26.61
N LYS A 106 16.50 -15.54 -27.31
CA LYS A 106 16.53 -15.71 -28.77
C LYS A 106 17.27 -14.53 -29.40
N THR A 107 17.91 -14.78 -30.54
CA THR A 107 18.62 -13.77 -31.33
C THR A 107 17.74 -12.53 -31.53
N GLY A 108 18.32 -11.34 -31.40
CA GLY A 108 17.57 -10.08 -31.58
C GLY A 108 16.79 -9.59 -30.36
N PHE A 109 16.92 -10.22 -29.18
CA PHE A 109 16.30 -9.77 -27.94
C PHE A 109 17.32 -9.47 -26.83
N GLN A 110 16.95 -8.54 -25.94
CA GLN A 110 17.81 -8.05 -24.85
C GLN A 110 17.68 -8.90 -23.58
N LYS A 111 18.83 -9.28 -23.02
CA LYS A 111 18.92 -9.79 -21.65
C LYS A 111 18.45 -8.74 -20.62
N PRO A 112 18.03 -9.15 -19.41
CA PRO A 112 17.94 -10.53 -18.92
C PRO A 112 16.55 -11.19 -19.10
N HIS A 113 15.53 -10.44 -19.50
CA HIS A 113 14.15 -10.93 -19.59
C HIS A 113 13.66 -11.20 -21.02
N CYS A 114 14.43 -10.80 -22.04
CA CYS A 114 14.12 -11.00 -23.46
C CYS A 114 12.74 -10.43 -23.87
N LYS A 115 12.31 -9.36 -23.19
CA LYS A 115 11.03 -8.67 -23.46
C LYS A 115 11.15 -7.59 -24.53
N LEU A 116 12.37 -7.08 -24.74
CA LEU A 116 12.65 -6.01 -25.69
C LEU A 116 13.53 -6.55 -26.80
N ALA A 117 13.22 -6.18 -28.05
CA ALA A 117 14.12 -6.39 -29.18
C ALA A 117 15.42 -5.58 -29.00
N CYS A 118 16.48 -5.93 -29.73
CA CYS A 118 17.76 -5.23 -29.65
C CYS A 118 17.62 -3.72 -29.87
N PRO A 119 18.42 -2.87 -29.20
CA PRO A 119 18.41 -1.43 -29.40
C PRO A 119 18.61 -1.04 -30.87
N PHE A 120 18.19 0.17 -31.24
CA PHE A 120 18.49 0.72 -32.57
C PHE A 120 19.99 0.63 -32.88
N TYR A 121 20.30 0.34 -34.14
CA TYR A 121 21.67 0.16 -34.64
C TYR A 121 22.44 -1.05 -34.10
N THR A 122 21.76 -1.97 -33.40
CA THR A 122 22.35 -3.25 -32.95
C THR A 122 21.50 -4.45 -33.36
N TRP A 123 22.11 -5.63 -33.48
CA TRP A 123 21.44 -6.87 -33.87
C TRP A 123 22.20 -8.12 -33.40
N GLY A 124 21.59 -9.28 -33.61
CA GLY A 124 22.19 -10.58 -33.33
C GLY A 124 22.04 -11.03 -31.87
N ASP A 125 22.87 -11.98 -31.46
CA ASP A 125 22.85 -12.52 -30.11
C ASP A 125 23.39 -11.52 -29.10
N ASP A 126 22.66 -11.35 -28.00
CA ASP A 126 22.92 -10.34 -26.97
C ASP A 126 23.07 -8.91 -27.51
N CYS A 127 22.58 -8.65 -28.73
CA CYS A 127 22.72 -7.36 -29.42
C CYS A 127 24.19 -6.93 -29.61
N SER A 128 25.09 -7.90 -29.78
CA SER A 128 26.54 -7.66 -29.82
C SER A 128 27.03 -7.08 -31.14
N ASN A 129 26.24 -7.15 -32.22
CA ASN A 129 26.63 -6.67 -33.53
C ASN A 129 26.08 -5.27 -33.80
N ASN A 130 26.90 -4.40 -34.38
CA ASN A 130 26.46 -3.09 -34.86
C ASN A 130 25.94 -3.19 -36.30
N CYS A 131 24.88 -2.43 -36.62
CA CYS A 131 24.39 -2.31 -37.99
C CYS A 131 25.42 -1.54 -38.85
N SER A 132 25.65 -1.98 -40.09
CA SER A 132 26.47 -1.26 -41.07
C SER A 132 25.64 -0.44 -42.07
N CYS A 133 24.47 0.03 -41.62
CA CYS A 133 23.50 0.75 -42.43
C CYS A 133 23.91 2.19 -42.70
N LYS A 134 23.45 2.74 -43.82
CA LYS A 134 23.59 4.16 -44.13
C LYS A 134 22.81 4.96 -43.09
N LYS A 135 23.38 6.08 -42.63
CA LYS A 135 22.67 6.97 -41.71
C LYS A 135 21.40 7.55 -42.34
N PRO A 136 20.42 8.00 -41.54
CA PRO A 136 19.24 8.70 -42.05
C PRO A 136 19.63 9.87 -42.97
N PRO A 137 18.81 10.20 -43.99
CA PRO A 137 17.40 9.82 -44.17
C PRO A 137 17.15 8.50 -44.94
N ILE A 138 18.20 7.75 -45.30
CA ILE A 138 18.07 6.57 -46.19
C ILE A 138 17.64 5.32 -45.41
N GLU A 139 18.37 4.96 -44.35
CA GLU A 139 18.07 3.83 -43.47
C GLU A 139 18.05 4.32 -42.02
N CYS A 140 17.08 3.83 -41.25
CA CYS A 140 16.87 4.27 -39.87
C CYS A 140 17.46 3.25 -38.88
N SER A 141 17.54 1.99 -39.28
CA SER A 141 18.14 0.92 -38.48
C SER A 141 18.31 -0.37 -39.27
N CYS A 142 18.77 -1.43 -38.61
CA CYS A 142 18.68 -2.79 -39.11
C CYS A 142 17.72 -3.67 -38.30
N HIS A 143 17.23 -4.73 -38.94
CA HIS A 143 16.41 -5.78 -38.35
C HIS A 143 17.17 -6.44 -37.19
N PRO A 144 16.55 -6.61 -36.00
CA PRO A 144 17.26 -7.01 -34.79
C PRO A 144 17.82 -8.43 -34.84
N GLU A 145 17.26 -9.33 -35.64
CA GLU A 145 17.72 -10.72 -35.75
C GLU A 145 18.76 -10.91 -36.86
N THR A 146 18.57 -10.25 -38.01
CA THR A 146 19.30 -10.55 -39.24
C THR A 146 20.34 -9.51 -39.61
N GLY A 147 20.29 -8.31 -39.01
CA GLY A 147 21.20 -7.21 -39.35
C GLY A 147 20.91 -6.53 -40.68
N GLN A 148 19.85 -6.94 -41.39
CA GLN A 148 19.47 -6.35 -42.67
C GLN A 148 18.95 -4.92 -42.47
N CYS A 149 19.45 -3.97 -43.27
CA CYS A 149 19.06 -2.57 -43.17
C CYS A 149 17.61 -2.36 -43.60
N GLU A 150 16.90 -1.58 -42.80
CA GLU A 150 15.49 -1.28 -42.98
C GLU A 150 15.33 0.19 -43.40
N PRO A 151 14.54 0.47 -44.46
CA PRO A 151 14.31 1.83 -44.92
C PRO A 151 13.54 2.64 -43.87
N CYS A 152 13.76 3.95 -43.82
CA CYS A 152 12.93 4.85 -43.02
C CYS A 152 11.53 4.98 -43.65
N GLY A 153 10.46 4.52 -42.99
CA GLY A 153 9.10 4.66 -43.54
C GLY A 153 7.98 4.59 -42.50
N PRO A 154 6.88 5.35 -42.70
CA PRO A 154 5.67 5.22 -41.88
C PRO A 154 5.06 3.84 -42.17
N ASN A 155 4.73 3.08 -41.13
CA ASN A 155 4.11 1.73 -41.17
C ASN A 155 5.05 0.51 -41.07
N GLN A 156 6.29 0.64 -40.60
CA GLN A 156 7.04 -0.55 -40.21
C GLN A 156 6.49 -1.17 -38.92
N LYS A 157 5.86 -2.34 -39.04
CA LYS A 157 5.65 -3.28 -37.92
C LYS A 157 6.97 -3.99 -37.59
N SER A 158 7.99 -3.24 -37.16
CA SER A 158 9.20 -3.86 -36.64
C SER A 158 8.98 -4.27 -35.19
N LEU A 159 9.64 -5.34 -34.75
CA LEU A 159 9.66 -5.85 -33.36
C LEU A 159 10.03 -4.77 -32.32
N ARG A 160 10.58 -3.62 -32.76
CA ARG A 160 10.88 -2.44 -31.94
C ARG A 160 9.70 -1.49 -31.74
N PHE A 161 8.70 -1.49 -32.62
CA PHE A 161 7.60 -0.52 -32.62
C PHE A 161 6.37 -1.04 -31.89
N SER A 162 6.42 -1.04 -30.56
CA SER A 162 5.21 -1.07 -29.71
C SER A 162 4.85 0.30 -29.14
N MET A 163 5.52 1.39 -29.55
CA MET A 163 5.17 2.76 -29.17
C MET A 163 5.45 3.74 -30.31
N PRO A 164 4.66 4.83 -30.42
CA PRO A 164 4.84 5.86 -31.43
C PRO A 164 6.22 6.48 -31.29
N VAL A 165 6.90 6.65 -32.43
CA VAL A 165 8.27 7.16 -32.50
C VAL A 165 8.24 8.65 -32.19
N ASN A 166 8.50 9.02 -30.93
CA ASN A 166 8.75 10.40 -30.54
C ASN A 166 10.22 10.80 -30.78
N ASN A 167 10.89 10.20 -31.77
CA ASN A 167 12.23 10.63 -32.18
C ASN A 167 12.08 11.69 -33.29
N PRO A 168 12.44 12.96 -33.03
CA PRO A 168 12.28 14.05 -34.01
C PRO A 168 13.13 13.87 -35.28
N GLU A 169 14.14 12.99 -35.27
CA GLU A 169 14.99 12.71 -36.43
C GLU A 169 14.29 11.89 -37.55
N CYS A 170 13.13 11.28 -37.27
CA CYS A 170 12.39 10.47 -38.23
C CYS A 170 11.05 11.10 -38.68
N LEU A 171 10.75 12.33 -38.25
CA LEU A 171 9.54 13.01 -38.72
C LEU A 171 9.72 13.47 -40.16
N ASN A 172 9.05 12.81 -41.10
CA ASN A 172 8.77 13.43 -42.39
C ASN A 172 7.62 14.44 -42.22
N GLN A 173 7.55 15.42 -43.12
CA GLN A 173 6.52 16.48 -43.14
C GLN A 173 5.07 15.92 -43.09
N PHE A 174 4.88 14.67 -43.53
CA PHE A 174 3.59 13.98 -43.59
C PHE A 174 3.05 13.58 -42.19
N ALA A 175 3.93 13.28 -41.23
CA ALA A 175 3.53 12.87 -39.88
C ALA A 175 3.00 14.03 -39.01
N LEU A 176 3.38 15.28 -39.32
CA LEU A 176 2.85 16.47 -38.66
C LEU A 176 1.36 16.69 -38.99
N ASP A 177 0.96 16.46 -40.24
CA ASP A 177 -0.43 16.65 -40.67
C ASP A 177 -1.39 15.59 -40.10
N GLU A 178 -0.92 14.35 -39.87
CA GLU A 178 -1.73 13.30 -39.22
C GLU A 178 -1.76 13.43 -37.69
N ALA A 179 -0.65 13.79 -37.03
CA ALA A 179 -0.60 13.97 -35.57
C ALA A 179 -1.49 15.13 -35.09
N VAL A 180 -1.61 16.21 -35.89
CA VAL A 180 -2.50 17.35 -35.59
C VAL A 180 -3.98 16.94 -35.66
N LYS A 181 -4.33 15.94 -36.46
CA LYS A 181 -5.72 15.47 -36.59
C LYS A 181 -6.20 14.71 -35.35
N PHE A 182 -5.28 14.10 -34.58
CA PHE A 182 -5.59 13.35 -33.36
C PHE A 182 -5.59 14.22 -32.09
N TYR A 183 -4.98 15.41 -32.14
CA TYR A 183 -4.93 16.38 -31.05
C TYR A 183 -5.95 17.52 -31.17
N THR A 184 -6.96 17.41 -32.04
CA THR A 184 -8.12 18.30 -31.95
C THR A 184 -9.06 17.75 -30.86
N PRO A 185 -9.21 18.42 -29.70
CA PRO A 185 -10.19 18.00 -28.70
C PRO A 185 -11.57 18.00 -29.36
N PRO A 186 -12.43 16.99 -29.10
CA PRO A 186 -13.77 16.99 -29.63
C PRO A 186 -14.46 18.29 -29.23
N SER A 187 -15.11 18.94 -30.20
CA SER A 187 -15.85 20.17 -30.00
C SER A 187 -16.82 19.97 -28.82
N VAL A 188 -16.72 20.83 -27.81
CA VAL A 188 -17.49 20.78 -26.54
C VAL A 188 -19.02 20.86 -26.75
N LEU A 189 -19.46 21.05 -27.99
CA LEU A 189 -20.84 21.29 -28.39
C LEU A 189 -21.70 20.01 -28.48
N ASN A 190 -21.09 18.81 -28.53
CA ASN A 190 -21.81 17.55 -28.79
C ASN A 190 -21.72 16.50 -27.67
N ILE A 191 -21.44 16.90 -26.43
CA ILE A 191 -21.64 16.02 -25.27
C ILE A 191 -23.16 15.86 -25.08
N PRO A 192 -23.72 14.64 -24.92
CA PRO A 192 -25.14 14.50 -24.62
C PRO A 192 -25.39 15.05 -23.22
N TRP A 193 -25.90 16.27 -23.13
CA TRP A 193 -26.10 16.98 -21.85
C TRP A 193 -27.14 16.31 -20.94
N LYS A 194 -28.00 15.45 -21.51
CA LYS A 194 -29.06 14.74 -20.78
C LYS A 194 -28.52 13.76 -19.72
N PRO A 195 -27.61 12.80 -20.03
CA PRO A 195 -27.02 11.93 -19.02
C PRO A 195 -26.15 12.69 -18.02
N VAL A 196 -25.43 13.73 -18.45
CA VAL A 196 -24.59 14.54 -17.55
C VAL A 196 -25.46 15.27 -16.52
N ALA A 197 -26.54 15.93 -16.96
CA ALA A 197 -27.49 16.60 -16.06
C ALA A 197 -28.18 15.61 -15.10
N ALA A 198 -28.50 14.39 -15.56
CA ALA A 198 -29.08 13.36 -14.70
C ALA A 198 -28.12 12.90 -13.59
N ILE A 199 -26.84 12.72 -13.90
CA ILE A 199 -25.81 12.37 -12.90
C ILE A 199 -25.64 13.51 -11.89
N PHE A 200 -25.58 14.76 -12.34
CA PHE A 200 -25.50 15.92 -11.45
C PHE A 200 -26.71 16.03 -10.52
N LEU A 201 -27.93 15.78 -11.02
CA LEU A 201 -29.14 15.77 -10.20
C LEU A 201 -29.12 14.64 -9.14
N LEU A 202 -28.66 13.45 -9.51
CA LEU A 202 -28.53 12.33 -8.56
C LEU A 202 -27.50 12.63 -7.46
N LEU A 203 -26.37 13.27 -7.81
CA LEU A 203 -25.36 13.69 -6.84
C LEU A 203 -25.90 14.76 -5.89
N ILE A 204 -26.66 15.73 -6.39
CA ILE A 204 -27.30 16.76 -5.56
C ILE A 204 -28.30 16.13 -4.59
N LEU A 205 -29.12 15.18 -5.05
CA LEU A 205 -30.06 14.46 -4.17
C LEU A 205 -29.34 13.62 -3.12
N PHE A 206 -28.23 12.97 -3.48
CA PHE A 206 -27.41 12.21 -2.53
C PHE A 206 -26.76 13.12 -1.46
N ILE A 207 -26.21 14.26 -1.87
CA ILE A 207 -25.65 15.25 -0.94
C ILE A 207 -26.75 15.82 -0.03
N PHE A 208 -27.92 16.12 -0.56
CA PHE A 208 -29.03 16.66 0.21
C PHE A 208 -29.59 15.65 1.22
N THR A 209 -29.75 14.39 0.81
CA THR A 209 -30.18 13.31 1.72
C THR A 209 -29.12 13.01 2.77
N TYR A 210 -27.84 13.00 2.40
CA TYR A 210 -26.74 12.89 3.36
C TYR A 210 -26.72 14.07 4.34
N TYR A 211 -26.96 15.29 3.88
CA TYR A 211 -27.06 16.47 4.74
C TYR A 211 -28.26 16.38 5.69
N ILE A 212 -29.44 15.96 5.22
CA ILE A 212 -30.62 15.73 6.08
C ILE A 212 -30.33 14.63 7.10
N TYR A 213 -29.70 13.54 6.67
CA TYR A 213 -29.30 12.44 7.55
C TYR A 213 -28.32 12.93 8.62
N TRP A 214 -27.28 13.66 8.22
CA TRP A 214 -26.29 14.25 9.13
C TRP A 214 -26.95 15.23 10.10
N TRP A 215 -27.88 16.06 9.62
CA TRP A 215 -28.62 17.02 10.43
C TRP A 215 -29.54 16.35 11.45
N LYS A 216 -30.21 15.25 11.06
CA LYS A 216 -31.14 14.52 11.93
C LYS A 216 -30.43 13.61 12.94
N TYR A 217 -29.33 12.97 12.55
CA TYR A 217 -28.68 11.93 13.36
C TYR A 217 -27.38 12.36 14.03
N ILE A 218 -26.59 13.26 13.44
CA ILE A 218 -25.27 13.65 13.98
C ILE A 218 -25.35 14.96 14.78
N ARG A 219 -26.35 15.82 14.54
CA ARG A 219 -26.52 17.07 15.32
C ARG A 219 -27.04 16.85 16.76
N GLN A 220 -27.47 15.64 17.10
CA GLN A 220 -27.88 15.24 18.45
C GLN A 220 -26.77 14.47 19.19
N VAL A 221 -25.49 14.80 19.01
CA VAL A 221 -24.52 14.45 20.05
C VAL A 221 -24.76 15.43 21.20
N PRO A 222 -25.39 15.03 22.32
CA PRO A 222 -25.37 15.89 23.49
C PRO A 222 -23.89 16.04 23.83
N ILE A 223 -23.41 17.29 23.97
CA ILE A 223 -22.15 17.51 24.67
C ILE A 223 -22.38 16.89 26.04
N ASP A 224 -21.77 15.74 26.21
CA ASP A 224 -21.82 14.89 27.38
C ASP A 224 -21.63 15.77 28.60
N GLU A 225 -22.50 15.55 29.58
CA GLU A 225 -22.47 16.29 30.84
C GLU A 225 -21.07 16.21 31.48
N GLU A 226 -20.39 15.09 31.24
CA GLU A 226 -18.98 14.84 31.54
C GLU A 226 -18.03 15.86 30.87
N THR A 227 -18.10 16.11 29.56
CA THR A 227 -17.29 17.14 28.89
C THR A 227 -17.55 18.55 29.46
N LYS A 228 -18.78 18.87 29.87
CA LYS A 228 -19.10 20.14 30.54
C LYS A 228 -18.50 20.21 31.95
N GLU A 229 -18.51 19.11 32.69
CA GLU A 229 -17.87 19.03 34.00
C GLU A 229 -16.35 19.15 33.92
N ILE A 230 -15.72 18.46 32.97
CA ILE A 230 -14.27 18.59 32.69
C ILE A 230 -13.90 20.04 32.37
N ALA A 231 -14.74 20.75 31.58
CA ALA A 231 -14.52 22.16 31.29
C ALA A 231 -14.68 23.07 32.52
N ARG A 232 -15.70 22.81 33.37
CA ARG A 232 -15.90 23.53 34.64
C ARG A 232 -14.75 23.29 35.60
N GLU A 233 -14.23 22.07 35.68
CA GLU A 233 -13.12 21.70 36.54
C GLU A 233 -11.80 22.30 36.09
N LYS A 234 -11.50 22.28 34.79
CA LYS A 234 -10.34 23.02 34.22
C LYS A 234 -10.41 24.52 34.52
N LYS A 235 -11.60 25.12 34.50
CA LYS A 235 -11.79 26.52 34.88
C LYS A 235 -11.51 26.74 36.37
N ARG A 236 -12.02 25.87 37.26
CA ARG A 236 -11.75 25.91 38.71
C ARG A 236 -10.26 25.76 39.02
N GLN A 237 -9.56 24.84 38.35
CA GLN A 237 -8.11 24.66 38.49
C GLN A 237 -7.32 25.89 38.08
N ARG A 238 -7.66 26.54 36.95
CA ARG A 238 -7.00 27.78 36.52
C ARG A 238 -7.17 28.92 37.52
N ILE A 239 -8.34 29.04 38.16
CA ILE A 239 -8.60 30.05 39.19
C ILE A 239 -7.76 29.76 40.45
N ARG A 240 -7.76 28.51 40.94
CA ARG A 240 -6.91 28.10 42.07
C ARG A 240 -5.43 28.34 41.80
N GLN A 241 -4.96 28.01 40.60
CA GLN A 241 -3.56 28.23 40.22
C GLN A 241 -3.21 29.72 40.15
N LYS A 242 -4.13 30.58 39.66
CA LYS A 242 -3.95 32.04 39.70
C LYS A 242 -3.93 32.57 41.14
N GLN A 243 -4.80 32.08 42.02
CA GLN A 243 -4.79 32.44 43.44
C GLN A 243 -3.50 32.01 44.13
N LEU A 244 -3.03 30.77 43.94
CA LEU A 244 -1.76 30.29 44.49
C LEU A 244 -0.57 31.12 43.98
N ARG A 245 -0.55 31.49 42.70
CA ARG A 245 0.48 32.38 42.16
C ARG A 245 0.41 33.79 42.76
N PHE A 246 -0.78 34.33 42.98
CA PHE A 246 -0.98 35.61 43.65
C PHE A 246 -0.47 35.56 45.10
N TYR A 247 -0.87 34.54 45.86
CA TYR A 247 -0.38 34.32 47.23
C TYR A 247 1.12 34.11 47.27
N ALA A 248 1.72 33.30 46.38
CA ALA A 248 3.17 33.10 46.35
C ALA A 248 3.94 34.39 46.02
N LYS A 249 3.39 35.25 45.15
CA LYS A 249 3.98 36.55 44.82
C LYS A 249 3.95 37.49 46.03
N HIS A 250 2.78 37.64 46.65
CA HIS A 250 2.63 38.52 47.81
C HIS A 250 3.24 37.95 49.10
N ALA A 251 3.37 36.63 49.23
CA ALA A 251 4.12 36.00 50.32
C ALA A 251 5.61 36.34 50.20
N LYS A 252 6.19 36.37 48.98
CA LYS A 252 7.57 36.84 48.78
C LYS A 252 7.73 38.33 49.08
N GLU A 253 6.78 39.17 48.67
CA GLU A 253 6.78 40.60 48.99
C GLU A 253 6.62 40.86 50.50
N ASN A 254 5.71 40.14 51.16
CA ASN A 254 5.53 40.20 52.62
C ASN A 254 6.76 39.64 53.35
N MET A 255 7.34 38.53 52.90
CA MET A 255 8.61 38.01 53.43
C MET A 255 9.76 39.00 53.24
N ALA A 256 9.80 39.75 52.14
CA ALA A 256 10.79 40.81 51.93
C ALA A 256 10.57 41.98 52.93
N LYS A 257 9.32 42.30 53.26
CA LYS A 257 8.95 43.28 54.29
C LYS A 257 9.33 42.84 55.71
N TYR A 258 9.28 41.55 56.03
CA TYR A 258 9.72 41.01 57.33
C TYR A 258 11.23 40.77 57.41
N ARG A 259 11.93 40.55 56.28
CA ARG A 259 13.39 40.41 56.25
C ARG A 259 14.13 41.67 56.72
N THR A 260 13.48 42.84 56.67
CA THR A 260 14.03 44.11 57.17
C THR A 260 13.68 44.43 58.62
N ALA A 261 12.85 43.61 59.29
CA ALA A 261 12.50 43.77 60.69
C ALA A 261 13.05 42.59 61.48
N ASP A 262 14.09 42.86 62.27
CA ASP A 262 14.84 41.97 63.17
C ASP A 262 14.10 40.69 63.62
N TRP A 263 14.16 39.66 62.76
CA TRP A 263 13.37 38.43 62.85
C TRP A 263 13.92 37.44 63.89
N GLU A 264 15.22 37.55 64.20
CA GLU A 264 15.89 36.64 65.14
C GLU A 264 15.49 36.91 66.60
N ASN A 265 14.94 38.08 66.90
CA ASN A 265 14.59 38.52 68.26
C ASN A 265 13.10 38.34 68.65
N LYS A 266 12.27 37.70 67.80
CA LYS A 266 10.84 37.47 68.13
C LYS A 266 10.55 36.16 68.87
N PRO A 267 9.62 36.16 69.84
CA PRO A 267 9.31 35.00 70.68
C PRO A 267 8.76 33.82 69.85
N PRO A 268 9.04 32.55 70.23
CA PRO A 268 8.72 31.36 69.43
C PRO A 268 7.23 31.17 69.11
N VAL A 269 6.34 31.61 70.00
CA VAL A 269 4.88 31.43 69.86
C VAL A 269 4.30 32.24 68.69
N GLU A 270 4.94 33.34 68.28
CA GLU A 270 4.52 34.13 67.11
C GLU A 270 5.00 33.51 65.78
N ARG A 271 5.96 32.58 65.81
CA ARG A 271 6.46 31.86 64.62
C ARG A 271 5.57 30.68 64.24
N GLU A 272 5.06 29.95 65.23
CA GLU A 272 4.21 28.77 64.99
C GLU A 272 2.81 29.12 64.46
N SER A 273 2.26 30.28 64.81
CA SER A 273 0.93 30.69 64.30
C SER A 273 0.94 31.05 62.80
N TYR A 274 2.10 31.36 62.23
CA TYR A 274 2.24 31.77 60.82
C TYR A 274 2.50 30.59 59.88
N GLU A 275 3.15 29.52 60.35
CA GLU A 275 3.35 28.30 59.55
C GLU A 275 2.03 27.53 59.34
N GLN A 276 1.11 27.54 60.31
CA GLN A 276 -0.20 26.88 60.17
C GLN A 276 -1.18 27.54 59.18
N ILE A 277 -0.92 28.80 58.76
CA ILE A 277 -1.82 29.53 57.85
C ILE A 277 -1.37 29.40 56.38
N TYR A 278 -0.11 29.04 56.14
CA TYR A 278 0.51 29.15 54.80
C TYR A 278 1.26 27.89 54.31
N PHE A 279 1.37 26.84 55.12
CA PHE A 279 1.78 25.49 54.72
C PHE A 279 0.67 24.47 55.02
#